data_AF-A0A6A7WDU7-F1
#
_entry.id   AF-A0A6A7WDU7-F1
#
_cell.length_a   1.000
_cell.length_b   1.000
_cell.length_c   1.000
_cell.angle_alpha   90.00
_cell.angle_beta   90.00
_cell.angle_gamma   90.00
#
_symmetry.space_group_name_H-M   'P 1'
#
loop_
_entity.id
_entity.type
_entity.pdbx_description
1 polymer ?
#
loop_
_entity_poly.entity_id
_entity_poly.type
_entity_poly.pdbx_seq_one_letter_code
_entity_poly.pdbx_strand_id
1 'polypeptide(L)'
;MMTDSLIRLLAKVLIRFHLLKKMIIVRVDGGICSQMHFFLIGQQLKEKGFLVKYDLDWFKKNGKDLTGKFARNFDLLKAFPDLDVCVAKKHEIFFYSRLAFSSSSYQIAKAPTYMEGYYANDQSMYRKDFHRFFKFRKSVLDSENNKLFNEILTKSNTVAIHVRRGDLAVTNGAYGAPVNTDYFIKVLHKIQEEKGRLNCYIFSDEPEWVKNNMIQELPCENSYYLVDINGSDRGYMDMFLISACKFQITSKGSLGKFGGFLNSDMDGKIYVYDDEIERKNWSNVHDKIEFIN
;
A
#
# COMPACT_ATOMS: atom_id res chain seq x y z
N MET A 1 -20.70 32.51 -10.83
CA MET A 1 -20.13 31.37 -10.07
C MET A 1 -19.69 31.88 -8.70
N MET A 2 -19.98 31.18 -7.60
CA MET A 2 -19.46 31.57 -6.28
C MET A 2 -17.94 31.38 -6.22
N THR A 3 -17.23 32.29 -5.55
CA THR A 3 -15.77 32.17 -5.32
C THR A 3 -15.47 31.17 -4.21
N ASP A 4 -14.28 30.55 -4.22
CA ASP A 4 -13.87 29.61 -3.16
C ASP A 4 -13.82 30.27 -1.77
N SER A 5 -13.51 31.58 -1.70
CA SER A 5 -13.58 32.35 -0.46
C SER A 5 -15.01 32.41 0.10
N LEU A 6 -15.99 32.67 -0.78
CA LEU A 6 -17.39 32.70 -0.40
C LEU A 6 -17.91 31.32 0.01
N ILE A 7 -17.50 30.25 -0.69
CA ILE A 7 -17.85 28.87 -0.33
C ILE A 7 -17.24 28.49 1.02
N ARG A 8 -15.99 28.88 1.29
CA ARG A 8 -15.34 28.68 2.60
C ARG A 8 -16.10 29.39 3.71
N LEU A 9 -16.55 30.63 3.48
CA LEU A 9 -17.36 31.37 4.46
C LEU A 9 -18.71 30.66 4.70
N LEU A 10 -19.38 30.26 3.62
CA LEU A 10 -20.65 29.53 3.69
C LEU A 10 -20.49 28.20 4.44
N ALA A 11 -19.42 27.44 4.20
CA ALA A 11 -19.12 26.20 4.94
C ALA A 11 -19.01 26.46 6.45
N LYS A 12 -18.29 27.52 6.85
CA LYS A 12 -18.17 27.90 8.27
C LYS A 12 -19.53 28.25 8.89
N VAL A 13 -20.38 28.98 8.16
CA VAL A 13 -21.75 29.32 8.59
C VAL A 13 -22.59 28.07 8.75
N LEU A 14 -22.64 27.19 7.73
CA LEU A 14 -23.40 25.96 7.77
C LEU A 14 -22.98 25.04 8.92
N ILE A 15 -21.67 24.98 9.24
CA ILE A 15 -21.16 24.22 10.38
C ILE A 15 -21.58 24.85 11.72
N ARG A 16 -21.53 26.19 11.83
CA ARG A 16 -21.95 26.92 13.04
C ARG A 16 -23.43 26.72 13.34
N PHE A 17 -24.28 26.63 12.32
CA PHE A 17 -25.73 26.38 12.46
C PHE A 17 -26.10 24.89 12.39
N HIS A 18 -25.13 23.98 12.49
CA HIS A 18 -25.33 22.52 12.50
C HIS A 18 -26.00 21.93 11.23
N LEU A 19 -26.03 22.68 10.13
CA LEU A 19 -26.48 22.22 8.81
C LEU A 19 -25.40 21.36 8.11
N LEU A 20 -24.14 21.55 8.46
CA LEU A 20 -23.04 20.63 8.17
C LEU A 20 -22.44 20.15 9.50
N LYS A 21 -22.20 18.84 9.64
CA LYS A 21 -21.52 18.30 10.83
C LYS A 21 -20.07 18.78 10.85
N LYS A 22 -19.49 19.01 12.03
CA LYS A 22 -18.05 19.27 12.21
C LYS A 22 -17.28 17.95 12.09
N MET A 23 -16.57 17.74 10.98
CA MET A 23 -15.89 16.47 10.68
C MET A 23 -14.51 16.67 10.04
N ILE A 24 -13.75 15.59 9.92
CA ILE A 24 -12.56 15.53 9.08
C ILE A 24 -12.90 14.67 7.86
N ILE A 25 -12.65 15.21 6.67
CA ILE A 25 -12.73 14.41 5.43
C ILE A 25 -11.31 14.07 5.00
N VAL A 26 -11.01 12.78 4.85
CA VAL A 26 -9.73 12.28 4.34
C VAL A 26 -9.91 11.91 2.87
N ARG A 27 -9.23 12.62 1.97
CA ARG A 27 -9.17 12.27 0.56
C ARG A 27 -8.30 11.02 0.39
N VAL A 28 -8.82 10.03 -0.32
CA VAL A 28 -8.12 8.76 -0.58
C VAL A 28 -7.75 8.71 -2.05
N ASP A 29 -6.48 8.47 -2.34
CA ASP A 29 -5.97 8.22 -3.68
C ASP A 29 -4.91 7.10 -3.70
N GLY A 30 -4.44 6.74 -4.89
CA GLY A 30 -3.38 5.75 -5.08
C GLY A 30 -3.86 4.29 -5.07
N GLY A 31 -2.90 3.37 -4.92
CA GLY A 31 -3.16 1.92 -4.91
C GLY A 31 -3.67 1.40 -3.56
N ILE A 32 -3.86 0.09 -3.46
CA ILE A 32 -4.38 -0.57 -2.25
C ILE A 32 -3.59 -0.22 -0.98
N CYS A 33 -2.26 -0.13 -1.03
CA CYS A 33 -1.45 0.24 0.14
C CYS A 33 -1.70 1.69 0.59
N SER A 34 -1.89 2.63 -0.35
CA SER A 34 -2.28 4.01 -0.02
C SER A 34 -3.66 4.04 0.64
N GLN A 35 -4.61 3.26 0.12
CA GLN A 35 -5.97 3.16 0.67
C GLN A 35 -5.96 2.63 2.11
N MET A 36 -5.15 1.61 2.38
CA MET A 36 -4.93 1.07 3.73
C MET A 36 -4.30 2.12 4.67
N HIS A 37 -3.29 2.87 4.20
CA HIS A 37 -2.68 3.96 4.98
C HIS A 37 -3.67 5.06 5.34
N PHE A 38 -4.44 5.56 4.36
CA PHE A 38 -5.48 6.57 4.61
C PHE A 38 -6.57 6.05 5.55
N PHE A 39 -6.94 4.77 5.44
CA PHE A 39 -7.87 4.16 6.36
C PHE A 39 -7.36 4.23 7.80
N LEU A 40 -6.11 3.81 8.04
CA LEU A 40 -5.48 3.83 9.36
C LEU A 40 -5.40 5.25 9.95
N ILE A 41 -5.01 6.25 9.14
CA ILE A 41 -5.06 7.67 9.53
C ILE A 41 -6.46 8.05 10.02
N GLY A 42 -7.49 7.69 9.25
CA GLY A 42 -8.87 7.96 9.62
C GLY A 42 -9.29 7.26 10.92
N GLN A 43 -8.83 6.03 11.17
CA GLN A 43 -9.12 5.33 12.43
C GLN A 43 -8.47 6.02 13.63
N GLN A 44 -7.21 6.44 13.54
CA GLN A 44 -6.56 7.17 14.62
C GLN A 44 -7.21 8.54 14.88
N LEU A 45 -7.71 9.22 13.84
CA LEU A 45 -8.49 10.45 14.00
C LEU A 45 -9.86 10.18 14.68
N LYS A 46 -10.51 9.04 14.37
CA LYS A 46 -11.73 8.62 15.09
C LYS A 46 -11.45 8.35 16.57
N GLU A 47 -10.32 7.73 16.90
CA GLU A 47 -9.91 7.48 18.29
C GLU A 47 -9.65 8.79 19.07
N LYS A 48 -9.28 9.86 18.38
CA LYS A 48 -9.21 11.23 18.95
C LYS A 48 -10.59 11.91 19.11
N GLY A 49 -11.69 11.21 18.80
CA GLY A 49 -13.06 11.70 18.95
C GLY A 49 -13.57 12.50 17.75
N PHE A 50 -12.87 12.51 16.62
CA PHE A 50 -13.36 13.19 15.42
C PHE A 50 -14.35 12.32 14.63
N LEU A 51 -15.39 12.96 14.08
CA LEU A 51 -16.16 12.36 13.00
C LEU A 51 -15.29 12.34 11.74
N VAL A 52 -15.06 11.17 11.16
CA VAL A 52 -14.22 11.01 9.95
C VAL A 52 -15.03 10.41 8.81
N LYS A 53 -14.87 10.99 7.62
CA LYS A 53 -15.37 10.43 6.36
C LYS A 53 -14.28 10.39 5.30
N TYR A 54 -14.46 9.54 4.30
CA TYR A 54 -13.50 9.34 3.22
C TYR A 54 -14.04 9.90 1.91
N ASP A 55 -13.24 10.72 1.23
CA ASP A 55 -13.52 11.16 -0.13
C ASP A 55 -12.85 10.19 -1.12
N LEU A 56 -13.69 9.50 -1.90
CA LEU A 56 -13.29 8.51 -2.90
C LEU A 56 -13.47 9.02 -4.34
N ASP A 57 -13.76 10.31 -4.55
CA ASP A 57 -14.03 10.87 -5.88
C ASP A 57 -12.82 10.77 -6.82
N TRP A 58 -11.60 10.71 -6.27
CA TRP A 58 -10.38 10.56 -7.07
C TRP A 58 -10.40 9.30 -7.94
N PHE A 59 -10.87 8.16 -7.40
CA PHE A 59 -10.96 6.91 -8.16
C PHE A 59 -11.90 6.99 -9.36
N LYS A 60 -12.91 7.87 -9.31
CA LYS A 60 -13.87 8.09 -10.41
C LYS A 60 -13.35 9.09 -11.45
N LYS A 61 -12.60 10.10 -11.03
CA LYS A 61 -12.17 11.22 -11.88
C LYS A 61 -10.78 11.05 -12.46
N ASN A 62 -9.88 10.44 -11.71
CA ASN A 62 -8.44 10.46 -11.95
C ASN A 62 -7.77 9.09 -11.74
N GLY A 63 -8.52 8.04 -11.35
CA GLY A 63 -8.04 6.75 -10.85
C GLY A 63 -7.08 6.01 -11.77
N LYS A 64 -5.82 6.46 -11.80
CA LYS A 64 -4.74 5.95 -12.63
C LYS A 64 -3.40 6.04 -11.89
N ASP A 65 -2.41 5.29 -12.37
CA ASP A 65 -1.02 5.35 -11.90
C ASP A 65 -0.33 6.67 -12.29
N LEU A 66 0.92 6.85 -11.86
CA LEU A 66 1.68 8.10 -12.09
C LEU A 66 1.90 8.39 -13.59
N THR A 67 1.86 7.37 -14.45
CA THR A 67 2.00 7.52 -15.90
C THR A 67 0.67 7.65 -16.64
N GLY A 68 -0.47 7.47 -15.96
CA GLY A 68 -1.80 7.48 -16.57
C GLY A 68 -2.13 6.25 -17.43
N LYS A 69 -1.31 5.20 -17.37
CA LYS A 69 -1.41 3.97 -18.15
C LYS A 69 -2.31 2.93 -17.48
N PHE A 70 -2.16 2.72 -16.18
CA PHE A 70 -2.85 1.66 -15.45
C PHE A 70 -3.94 2.22 -14.55
N ALA A 71 -5.09 1.54 -14.50
CA ALA A 71 -6.19 1.94 -13.64
C ALA A 71 -5.81 1.81 -12.15
N ARG A 72 -6.41 2.66 -11.33
CA ARG A 72 -6.41 2.55 -9.86
C ARG A 72 -7.85 2.55 -9.41
N ASN A 73 -8.29 1.43 -8.88
CA ASN A 73 -9.64 1.23 -8.34
C ASN A 73 -9.63 1.43 -6.83
N PHE A 74 -10.81 1.68 -6.26
CA PHE A 74 -10.99 1.55 -4.83
C PHE A 74 -11.14 0.06 -4.48
N ASP A 75 -10.08 -0.52 -3.94
CA ASP A 75 -9.93 -1.95 -3.70
C ASP A 75 -9.96 -2.32 -2.21
N LEU A 76 -9.91 -1.33 -1.31
CA LEU A 76 -9.86 -1.56 0.13
C LEU A 76 -10.98 -2.49 0.64
N LEU A 77 -12.22 -2.26 0.20
CA LEU A 77 -13.36 -3.11 0.58
C LEU A 77 -13.44 -4.42 -0.21
N LYS A 78 -12.72 -4.54 -1.33
CA LYS A 78 -12.54 -5.84 -2.00
C LYS A 78 -11.59 -6.71 -1.18
N ALA A 79 -10.48 -6.12 -0.73
CA ALA A 79 -9.46 -6.78 0.08
C ALA A 79 -9.95 -7.09 1.51
N PHE A 80 -10.66 -6.15 2.13
CA PHE A 80 -11.09 -6.21 3.52
C PHE A 80 -12.58 -5.80 3.63
N PRO A 81 -13.51 -6.73 3.32
CA PRO A 81 -14.94 -6.41 3.21
C PRO A 81 -15.60 -5.99 4.53
N ASP A 82 -15.00 -6.31 5.68
CA ASP A 82 -15.56 -5.99 6.99
C ASP A 82 -15.22 -4.57 7.49
N LEU A 83 -14.43 -3.80 6.74
CA LEU A 83 -14.04 -2.47 7.17
C LEU A 83 -15.21 -1.48 7.08
N ASP A 84 -15.42 -0.72 8.16
CA ASP A 84 -16.37 0.39 8.17
C ASP A 84 -15.74 1.66 7.56
N VAL A 85 -16.04 1.87 6.27
CA VAL A 85 -15.62 3.05 5.49
C VAL A 85 -16.82 3.98 5.29
N CYS A 86 -16.89 5.04 6.09
CA CYS A 86 -17.93 6.07 5.94
C CYS A 86 -17.58 7.04 4.80
N VAL A 87 -18.22 6.91 3.64
CA VAL A 87 -17.94 7.74 2.46
C VAL A 87 -18.60 9.12 2.56
N ALA A 88 -17.85 10.17 2.21
CA ALA A 88 -18.36 11.53 2.15
C ALA A 88 -19.35 11.74 0.99
N LYS A 89 -20.42 12.48 1.23
CA LYS A 89 -21.39 12.86 0.19
C LYS A 89 -20.82 13.96 -0.69
N LYS A 90 -21.27 14.05 -1.94
CA LYS A 90 -20.82 15.07 -2.91
C LYS A 90 -20.90 16.52 -2.38
N HIS A 91 -21.97 16.87 -1.67
CA HIS A 91 -22.11 18.21 -1.09
C HIS A 91 -21.15 18.44 0.09
N GLU A 92 -20.83 17.39 0.87
CA GLU A 92 -19.83 17.48 1.94
C GLU A 92 -18.46 17.74 1.32
N ILE A 93 -18.07 16.95 0.31
CA ILE A 93 -16.82 17.12 -0.43
C ILE A 93 -16.72 18.54 -1.01
N PHE A 94 -17.78 19.04 -1.64
CA PHE A 94 -17.83 20.37 -2.24
C PHE A 94 -17.43 21.48 -1.25
N PHE A 95 -18.02 21.49 -0.05
CA PHE A 95 -17.72 22.50 0.98
C PHE A 95 -16.36 22.25 1.65
N TYR A 96 -16.10 21.00 2.02
CA TYR A 96 -14.92 20.66 2.81
C TYR A 96 -13.62 20.80 2.03
N SER A 97 -13.59 20.56 0.72
CA SER A 97 -12.37 20.73 -0.07
C SER A 97 -11.83 22.17 -0.05
N ARG A 98 -12.64 23.16 0.36
CA ARG A 98 -12.21 24.55 0.61
C ARG A 98 -11.67 24.79 2.03
N LEU A 99 -11.72 23.79 2.90
CA LEU A 99 -11.21 23.77 4.28
C LEU A 99 -9.92 22.94 4.39
N ALA A 100 -9.07 23.02 3.36
CA ALA A 100 -7.84 22.24 3.23
C ALA A 100 -6.94 22.32 4.47
N PHE A 101 -6.43 21.16 4.86
CA PHE A 101 -5.39 20.98 5.86
C PHE A 101 -4.02 21.25 5.22
N SER A 102 -3.14 21.98 5.90
CA SER A 102 -1.89 22.49 5.31
C SER A 102 -0.61 21.94 5.94
N SER A 103 -0.70 20.93 6.82
CA SER A 103 0.48 20.35 7.49
C SER A 103 0.74 18.92 6.99
N SER A 104 2.00 18.51 7.01
CA SER A 104 2.43 17.12 6.74
C SER A 104 2.22 16.16 7.92
N SER A 105 1.88 16.68 9.10
CA SER A 105 1.65 15.89 10.31
C SER A 105 0.15 15.77 10.57
N TYR A 106 -0.49 14.69 10.14
CA TYR A 106 -1.93 14.49 10.33
C TYR A 106 -2.36 14.51 11.81
N GLN A 107 -1.44 14.23 12.74
CA GLN A 107 -1.73 14.16 14.17
C GLN A 107 -2.23 15.50 14.76
N ILE A 108 -1.89 16.63 14.14
CA ILE A 108 -2.33 17.98 14.58
C ILE A 108 -3.64 18.42 13.91
N ALA A 109 -4.23 17.59 13.05
CA ALA A 109 -5.48 17.91 12.37
C ALA A 109 -6.61 18.18 13.36
N LYS A 110 -7.46 19.16 13.04
CA LYS A 110 -8.64 19.54 13.82
C LYS A 110 -9.84 19.61 12.90
N ALA A 111 -10.98 19.13 13.39
CA ALA A 111 -12.24 19.35 12.69
C ALA A 111 -12.70 20.83 12.82
N PRO A 112 -13.31 21.43 11.78
CA PRO A 112 -13.54 20.86 10.46
C PRO A 112 -12.34 21.05 9.53
N THR A 113 -11.91 20.00 8.83
CA THR A 113 -10.85 20.13 7.80
C THR A 113 -10.99 19.07 6.71
N TYR A 114 -10.35 19.32 5.58
CA TYR A 114 -10.20 18.38 4.48
C TYR A 114 -8.74 18.05 4.29
N MET A 115 -8.41 16.78 4.46
CA MET A 115 -7.06 16.26 4.41
C MET A 115 -6.77 15.72 3.02
N GLU A 116 -5.81 16.34 2.37
CA GLU A 116 -5.26 15.93 1.09
C GLU A 116 -3.74 15.80 1.20
N GLY A 117 -3.18 14.85 0.47
CA GLY A 117 -1.75 14.59 0.42
C GLY A 117 -1.32 13.36 1.21
N TYR A 118 -0.03 13.04 1.11
CA TYR A 118 0.58 11.89 1.76
C TYR A 118 1.19 12.31 3.10
N TYR A 119 0.78 11.62 4.16
CA TYR A 119 1.25 11.87 5.52
C TYR A 119 2.27 10.82 5.94
N ALA A 120 3.26 11.23 6.72
CA ALA A 120 4.33 10.35 7.18
C ALA A 120 3.79 9.18 8.03
N ASN A 121 4.50 8.06 7.97
CA ASN A 121 4.20 6.88 8.77
C ASN A 121 4.35 7.20 10.26
N ASP A 122 3.35 6.82 11.05
CA ASP A 122 3.47 6.71 12.49
C ASP A 122 3.85 5.27 12.82
N GLN A 123 4.96 5.05 13.53
CA GLN A 123 5.44 3.70 13.87
C GLN A 123 4.37 2.88 14.61
N SER A 124 3.54 3.55 15.43
CA SER A 124 2.45 2.88 16.15
C SER A 124 1.39 2.31 15.21
N MET A 125 1.15 2.97 14.07
CA MET A 125 0.10 2.63 13.12
C MET A 125 0.34 1.26 12.49
N TYR A 126 1.56 0.99 12.05
CA TYR A 126 1.90 -0.25 11.36
C TYR A 126 2.16 -1.42 12.31
N ARG A 127 2.63 -1.16 13.52
CA ARG A 127 2.85 -2.20 14.54
C ARG A 127 1.57 -2.63 15.23
N LYS A 128 0.65 -1.70 15.50
CA LYS A 128 -0.55 -1.96 16.32
C LYS A 128 -1.82 -1.99 15.47
N ASP A 129 -2.10 -0.92 14.75
CA ASP A 129 -3.40 -0.75 14.10
C ASP A 129 -3.51 -1.58 12.81
N PHE A 130 -2.42 -1.78 12.09
CA PHE A 130 -2.40 -2.56 10.85
C PHE A 130 -2.98 -3.96 11.04
N HIS A 131 -2.45 -4.75 11.98
CA HIS A 131 -2.94 -6.11 12.26
C HIS A 131 -4.33 -6.13 12.91
N ARG A 132 -4.70 -5.05 13.62
CA ARG A 132 -6.03 -4.92 14.22
C ARG A 132 -7.12 -4.85 13.15
N PHE A 133 -6.89 -4.05 12.10
CA PHE A 133 -7.88 -3.78 11.07
C PHE A 133 -7.76 -4.69 9.83
N PHE A 134 -6.54 -5.03 9.41
CA PHE A 134 -6.31 -5.77 8.18
C PHE A 134 -6.11 -7.25 8.45
N LYS A 135 -7.21 -8.00 8.42
CA LYS A 135 -7.21 -9.45 8.56
C LYS A 135 -7.50 -10.09 7.22
N PHE A 136 -6.55 -10.89 6.72
CA PHE A 136 -6.75 -11.65 5.51
C PHE A 136 -7.88 -12.67 5.69
N ARG A 137 -8.79 -12.73 4.72
CA ARG A 137 -9.83 -13.76 4.61
C ARG A 137 -9.64 -14.50 3.30
N LYS A 138 -9.49 -15.82 3.38
CA LYS A 138 -9.34 -16.69 2.21
C LYS A 138 -10.51 -16.59 1.22
N SER A 139 -11.72 -16.24 1.70
CA SER A 139 -12.91 -16.01 0.86
C SER A 139 -12.80 -14.84 -0.11
N VAL A 140 -11.81 -13.96 0.07
CA VAL A 140 -11.55 -12.83 -0.85
C VAL A 140 -10.82 -13.29 -2.12
N LEU A 141 -10.09 -14.41 -2.06
CA LEU A 141 -9.40 -14.95 -3.22
C LEU A 141 -10.39 -15.65 -4.16
N ASP A 142 -10.26 -15.38 -5.46
CA ASP A 142 -10.91 -16.18 -6.50
C ASP A 142 -10.28 -17.57 -6.62
N SER A 143 -10.82 -18.42 -7.50
CA SER A 143 -10.38 -19.82 -7.62
C SER A 143 -8.91 -19.96 -7.99
N GLU A 144 -8.40 -19.13 -8.90
CA GLU A 144 -7.01 -19.20 -9.38
C GLU A 144 -6.03 -18.74 -8.30
N ASN A 145 -6.32 -17.60 -7.66
CA ASN A 145 -5.51 -17.10 -6.55
C ASN A 145 -5.55 -18.04 -5.34
N ASN A 146 -6.70 -18.64 -5.04
CA ASN A 146 -6.82 -19.60 -3.93
C ASN A 146 -5.98 -20.86 -4.18
N LYS A 147 -5.95 -21.35 -5.43
CA LYS A 147 -5.10 -22.48 -5.82
C LYS A 147 -3.62 -22.16 -5.61
N LEU A 148 -3.15 -21.03 -6.12
CA LEU A 148 -1.76 -20.61 -5.97
C LEU A 148 -1.40 -20.33 -4.50
N PHE A 149 -2.28 -19.66 -3.75
CA PHE A 149 -2.09 -19.43 -2.32
C PHE A 149 -1.89 -20.73 -1.54
N ASN A 150 -2.72 -21.74 -1.80
CA ASN A 150 -2.57 -23.05 -1.15
C ASN A 150 -1.28 -23.75 -1.59
N GLU A 151 -0.89 -23.63 -2.86
CA GLU A 151 0.38 -24.19 -3.34
C GLU A 151 1.56 -23.58 -2.57
N ILE A 152 1.63 -22.25 -2.46
CA ILE A 152 2.68 -21.54 -1.71
C ILE A 152 2.78 -22.10 -0.29
N LEU A 153 1.65 -22.27 0.40
CA LEU A 153 1.62 -22.79 1.78
C LEU A 153 2.15 -24.23 1.92
N THR A 154 2.16 -25.03 0.85
CA THR A 154 2.71 -26.41 0.89
C THR A 154 4.22 -26.45 0.69
N LYS A 155 4.84 -25.35 0.29
CA LYS A 155 6.29 -25.29 0.00
C LYS A 155 7.07 -24.81 1.21
N SER A 156 8.30 -25.33 1.34
CA SER A 156 9.30 -24.78 2.26
C SER A 156 10.03 -23.60 1.63
N ASN A 157 10.65 -22.75 2.45
CA ASN A 157 11.58 -21.70 2.02
C ASN A 157 11.03 -20.81 0.89
N THR A 158 9.76 -20.45 1.00
CA THR A 158 9.08 -19.62 0.00
C THR A 158 9.52 -18.17 0.10
N VAL A 159 9.83 -17.56 -1.03
CA VAL A 159 10.25 -16.16 -1.12
C VAL A 159 9.36 -15.44 -2.11
N ALA A 160 8.66 -14.39 -1.68
CA ALA A 160 8.01 -13.46 -2.59
C ALA A 160 9.03 -12.41 -3.04
N ILE A 161 9.23 -12.27 -4.35
CA ILE A 161 10.07 -11.24 -4.94
C ILE A 161 9.14 -10.25 -5.63
N HIS A 162 9.02 -9.05 -5.08
CA HIS A 162 8.18 -8.01 -5.67
C HIS A 162 9.03 -6.98 -6.40
N VAL A 163 8.87 -6.91 -7.72
CA VAL A 163 9.61 -6.04 -8.63
C VAL A 163 8.64 -5.00 -9.22
N ARG A 164 8.60 -3.80 -8.63
CA ARG A 164 7.89 -2.67 -9.22
C ARG A 164 8.80 -1.97 -10.22
N ARG A 165 8.44 -2.08 -11.49
CA ARG A 165 8.99 -1.30 -12.58
C ARG A 165 7.97 -0.27 -12.96
N GLY A 166 7.22 -0.43 -14.06
CA GLY A 166 6.17 0.50 -14.49
C GLY A 166 6.60 1.95 -14.36
N ASP A 167 5.93 2.69 -13.46
CA ASP A 167 6.20 4.09 -13.17
C ASP A 167 7.56 4.39 -12.48
N LEU A 168 8.23 3.34 -12.00
CA LEU A 168 9.54 3.29 -11.35
C LEU A 168 10.60 2.56 -12.20
N ALA A 169 10.36 2.33 -13.49
CA ALA A 169 11.37 1.77 -14.40
C ALA A 169 12.53 2.76 -14.67
N VAL A 170 12.32 4.04 -14.37
CA VAL A 170 13.30 5.13 -14.44
C VAL A 170 13.30 5.90 -13.12
N THR A 171 14.34 6.73 -12.91
CA THR A 171 14.45 7.57 -11.71
C THR A 171 13.20 8.41 -11.51
N ASN A 172 12.64 8.32 -10.31
CA ASN A 172 11.41 9.00 -9.91
C ASN A 172 11.70 9.94 -8.74
N GLY A 173 11.13 11.16 -8.75
CA GLY A 173 11.39 12.15 -7.70
C GLY A 173 10.95 11.72 -6.28
N ALA A 174 9.99 10.80 -6.16
CA ALA A 174 9.51 10.30 -4.89
C ALA A 174 10.21 9.00 -4.43
N TYR A 175 10.72 8.18 -5.36
CA TYR A 175 11.23 6.84 -5.08
C TYR A 175 12.72 6.64 -5.38
N GLY A 176 13.36 7.59 -6.05
CA GLY A 176 14.75 7.51 -6.47
C GLY A 176 14.95 6.65 -7.71
N ALA A 177 16.15 6.09 -7.84
CA ALA A 177 16.51 5.20 -8.93
C ALA A 177 15.86 3.80 -8.77
N PRO A 178 15.64 3.08 -9.88
CA PRO A 178 15.20 1.68 -9.84
C PRO A 178 16.20 0.81 -9.06
N VAL A 179 15.69 -0.26 -8.44
CA VAL A 179 16.53 -1.24 -7.73
C VAL A 179 17.21 -2.15 -8.75
N ASN A 180 18.53 -2.34 -8.61
CA ASN A 180 19.32 -3.22 -9.47
C ASN A 180 19.04 -4.71 -9.15
N THR A 181 19.10 -5.59 -10.16
CA THR A 181 19.06 -7.05 -9.99
C THR A 181 20.04 -7.55 -8.92
N ASP A 182 21.23 -6.96 -8.80
CA ASP A 182 22.25 -7.33 -7.80
C ASP A 182 21.71 -7.36 -6.37
N TYR A 183 20.81 -6.44 -6.01
CA TYR A 183 20.17 -6.44 -4.69
C TYR A 183 19.38 -7.73 -4.46
N PHE A 184 18.58 -8.16 -5.44
CA PHE A 184 17.79 -9.37 -5.32
C PHE A 184 18.68 -10.61 -5.21
N ILE A 185 19.78 -10.66 -5.96
CA ILE A 185 20.76 -11.74 -5.91
C ILE A 185 21.40 -11.83 -4.51
N LYS A 186 21.88 -10.70 -3.96
CA LYS A 186 22.47 -10.65 -2.61
C LYS A 186 21.50 -11.16 -1.54
N VAL A 187 20.26 -10.73 -1.59
CA VAL A 187 19.24 -11.15 -0.62
C VAL A 187 18.91 -12.64 -0.76
N LEU A 188 18.82 -13.15 -1.99
CA LEU A 188 18.60 -14.57 -2.24
C LEU A 188 19.74 -15.41 -1.65
N HIS A 189 21.01 -15.05 -1.91
CA HIS A 189 22.16 -15.74 -1.33
C HIS A 189 22.14 -15.75 0.20
N LYS A 190 21.81 -14.60 0.82
CA LYS A 190 21.67 -14.51 2.28
C LYS A 190 20.61 -15.48 2.83
N ILE A 191 19.44 -15.56 2.19
CA ILE A 191 18.39 -16.50 2.65
C ILE A 191 18.83 -17.95 2.39
N GLN A 192 19.52 -18.22 1.28
CA GLN A 192 20.01 -19.55 0.91
C GLN A 192 21.05 -20.09 1.87
N GLU A 193 21.96 -19.24 2.38
CA GLU A 193 22.96 -19.64 3.38
C GLU A 193 22.30 -20.27 4.62
N GLU A 194 21.14 -19.76 5.02
CA GLU A 194 20.41 -20.24 6.20
C GLU A 194 19.39 -21.35 5.89
N LYS A 195 18.74 -21.31 4.72
CA LYS A 195 17.57 -22.14 4.41
C LYS A 195 17.82 -23.18 3.31
N GLY A 196 18.92 -23.07 2.58
CA GLY A 196 19.20 -23.85 1.39
C GLY A 196 18.35 -23.40 0.19
N ARG A 197 17.93 -24.37 -0.65
CA ARG A 197 17.16 -24.10 -1.87
C ARG A 197 15.83 -23.37 -1.58
N LEU A 198 15.54 -22.35 -2.39
CA LEU A 198 14.35 -21.49 -2.25
C LEU A 198 13.28 -21.77 -3.31
N ASN A 199 12.02 -21.52 -2.94
CA ASN A 199 10.87 -21.49 -3.84
C ASN A 199 10.41 -20.03 -4.03
N CYS A 200 10.86 -19.40 -5.11
CA CYS A 200 10.66 -17.98 -5.38
C CYS A 200 9.42 -17.73 -6.25
N TYR A 201 8.56 -16.84 -5.78
CA TYR A 201 7.37 -16.36 -6.49
C TYR A 201 7.58 -14.89 -6.83
N ILE A 202 7.64 -14.57 -8.12
CA ILE A 202 7.98 -13.22 -8.60
C ILE A 202 6.69 -12.49 -9.01
N PHE A 203 6.49 -11.30 -8.44
CA PHE A 203 5.37 -10.41 -8.71
C PHE A 203 5.90 -9.11 -9.34
N SER A 204 5.27 -8.64 -10.41
CA SER A 204 5.70 -7.44 -11.12
C SER A 204 4.55 -6.78 -11.86
N ASP A 205 4.60 -5.46 -12.00
CA ASP A 205 3.75 -4.71 -12.93
C ASP A 205 4.24 -4.76 -14.39
N GLU A 206 5.42 -5.37 -14.62
CA GLU A 206 5.97 -5.71 -15.93
C GLU A 206 6.55 -7.14 -15.95
N PRO A 207 5.70 -8.20 -15.90
CA PRO A 207 6.16 -9.59 -15.81
C PRO A 207 7.02 -10.02 -17.01
N GLU A 208 6.68 -9.58 -18.22
CA GLU A 208 7.45 -9.91 -19.43
C GLU A 208 8.87 -9.30 -19.40
N TRP A 209 9.05 -8.13 -18.78
CA TRP A 209 10.39 -7.57 -18.60
C TRP A 209 11.23 -8.44 -17.66
N VAL A 210 10.65 -8.87 -16.52
CA VAL A 210 11.33 -9.72 -15.54
C VAL A 210 11.76 -11.03 -16.19
N LYS A 211 10.89 -11.65 -16.98
CA LYS A 211 11.17 -12.88 -17.72
C LYS A 211 12.38 -12.75 -18.65
N ASN A 212 12.45 -11.64 -19.38
CA ASN A 212 13.46 -11.44 -20.43
C ASN A 212 14.79 -10.86 -19.92
N ASN A 213 14.80 -10.20 -18.75
CA ASN A 213 15.97 -9.42 -18.31
C ASN A 213 16.47 -9.78 -16.90
N MET A 214 15.61 -10.29 -16.01
CA MET A 214 15.97 -10.47 -14.60
C MET A 214 16.15 -11.94 -14.23
N ILE A 215 15.21 -12.81 -14.63
CA ILE A 215 15.20 -14.22 -14.19
C ILE A 215 16.50 -14.95 -14.55
N GLN A 216 17.11 -14.62 -15.69
CA GLN A 216 18.33 -15.27 -16.17
C GLN A 216 19.58 -14.93 -15.34
N GLU A 217 19.55 -13.83 -14.59
CA GLU A 217 20.64 -13.40 -13.70
C GLU A 217 20.49 -13.97 -12.28
N LEU A 218 19.31 -14.52 -11.93
CA LEU A 218 19.05 -15.03 -10.59
C LEU A 218 19.72 -16.39 -10.35
N PRO A 219 20.10 -16.73 -9.09
CA PRO A 219 20.79 -17.98 -8.78
C PRO A 219 20.04 -19.25 -9.23
N CYS A 220 20.66 -20.03 -10.12
CA CYS A 220 20.00 -21.09 -10.87
C CYS A 220 19.57 -22.31 -10.02
N GLU A 221 20.08 -22.44 -8.81
CA GLU A 221 19.74 -23.51 -7.87
C GLU A 221 18.32 -23.37 -7.28
N ASN A 222 17.72 -22.18 -7.34
CA ASN A 222 16.36 -21.94 -6.84
C ASN A 222 15.29 -22.28 -7.87
N SER A 223 14.05 -22.38 -7.41
CA SER A 223 12.88 -22.47 -8.29
C SER A 223 12.24 -21.10 -8.41
N TYR A 224 11.94 -20.65 -9.64
CA TYR A 224 11.30 -19.36 -9.91
C TYR A 224 9.96 -19.56 -10.61
N TYR A 225 8.91 -18.97 -10.05
CA TYR A 225 7.58 -18.90 -10.64
C TYR A 225 7.19 -17.45 -10.84
N LEU A 226 7.00 -17.04 -12.10
CA LEU A 226 6.51 -15.70 -12.43
C LEU A 226 4.98 -15.69 -12.28
N VAL A 227 4.49 -14.90 -11.32
CA VAL A 227 3.06 -14.75 -11.06
C VAL A 227 2.50 -13.69 -12.01
N ASP A 228 1.68 -14.15 -12.96
CA ASP A 228 1.02 -13.29 -13.96
C ASP A 228 -0.46 -13.69 -14.12
N ILE A 229 -1.17 -13.75 -12.99
CA ILE A 229 -2.60 -14.08 -12.94
C ILE A 229 -3.46 -12.87 -12.52
N ASN A 230 -2.83 -11.76 -12.15
CA ASN A 230 -3.50 -10.56 -11.66
C ASN A 230 -3.02 -9.33 -12.42
N GLY A 231 -3.96 -8.54 -12.91
CA GLY A 231 -3.69 -7.23 -13.50
C GLY A 231 -3.64 -6.10 -12.45
N SER A 232 -3.40 -4.88 -12.93
CA SER A 232 -3.35 -3.68 -12.08
C SER A 232 -4.63 -3.40 -11.27
N ASP A 233 -5.77 -3.96 -11.67
CA ASP A 233 -7.06 -3.88 -10.99
C ASP A 233 -7.27 -4.94 -9.90
N ARG A 234 -6.33 -5.89 -9.77
CA ARG A 234 -6.35 -7.02 -8.83
C ARG A 234 -5.09 -7.11 -7.96
N GLY A 235 -4.28 -6.05 -7.87
CA GLY A 235 -3.05 -6.05 -7.07
C GLY A 235 -3.24 -6.36 -5.57
N TYR A 236 -4.46 -6.25 -5.03
CA TYR A 236 -4.76 -6.71 -3.67
C TYR A 236 -4.69 -8.25 -3.53
N MET A 237 -4.94 -9.01 -4.60
CA MET A 237 -4.77 -10.46 -4.62
C MET A 237 -3.29 -10.83 -4.61
N ASP A 238 -2.45 -10.15 -5.39
CA ASP A 238 -0.99 -10.30 -5.32
C ASP A 238 -0.47 -10.02 -3.91
N MET A 239 -0.97 -8.97 -3.25
CA MET A 239 -0.60 -8.65 -1.88
C MET A 239 -0.89 -9.82 -0.92
N PHE A 240 -1.99 -10.54 -1.11
CA PHE A 240 -2.30 -11.74 -0.32
C PHE A 240 -1.41 -12.93 -0.68
N LEU A 241 -1.10 -13.15 -1.96
CA LEU A 241 -0.15 -14.19 -2.37
C LEU A 241 1.26 -13.92 -1.80
N ILE A 242 1.72 -12.67 -1.83
CA ILE A 242 2.99 -12.24 -1.20
C ILE A 242 2.98 -12.55 0.31
N SER A 243 1.83 -12.34 0.98
CA SER A 243 1.68 -12.63 2.40
C SER A 243 1.74 -14.12 2.76
N ALA A 244 1.51 -15.01 1.78
CA ALA A 244 1.64 -16.45 1.98
C ALA A 244 3.11 -16.93 2.02
N CYS A 245 4.03 -16.17 1.42
CA CYS A 245 5.45 -16.50 1.45
C CYS A 245 6.08 -16.18 2.82
N LYS A 246 7.06 -16.97 3.24
CA LYS A 246 7.87 -16.75 4.46
C LYS A 246 8.75 -15.51 4.39
N PHE A 247 9.42 -15.28 3.27
CA PHE A 247 10.30 -14.13 3.07
C PHE A 247 9.77 -13.21 1.96
N GLN A 248 10.00 -11.91 2.11
CA GLN A 248 9.64 -10.91 1.10
C GLN A 248 10.89 -10.13 0.70
N ILE A 249 11.25 -10.15 -0.58
CA ILE A 249 12.27 -9.28 -1.17
C ILE A 249 11.54 -8.20 -1.95
N THR A 250 11.75 -6.93 -1.61
CA THR A 250 10.92 -5.84 -2.12
C THR A 250 11.75 -4.79 -2.85
N SER A 251 11.30 -4.42 -4.05
CA SER A 251 11.72 -3.18 -4.71
C SER A 251 11.17 -1.94 -3.98
N LYS A 252 11.37 -0.76 -4.60
CA LYS A 252 10.66 0.47 -4.26
C LYS A 252 9.15 0.30 -4.26
N GLY A 253 8.49 1.10 -3.43
CA GLY A 253 7.03 1.07 -3.24
C GLY A 253 6.59 0.19 -2.08
N SER A 254 5.27 0.02 -1.93
CA SER A 254 4.68 -0.50 -0.68
C SER A 254 4.08 -1.90 -0.79
N LEU A 255 3.74 -2.42 -1.98
CA LEU A 255 2.95 -3.64 -2.13
C LEU A 255 3.63 -4.87 -1.53
N GLY A 256 4.90 -5.12 -1.89
CA GLY A 256 5.69 -6.21 -1.32
C GLY A 256 5.83 -6.12 0.22
N LYS A 257 5.99 -4.89 0.74
CA LYS A 257 6.14 -4.64 2.17
C LYS A 257 4.84 -4.88 2.93
N PHE A 258 3.71 -4.42 2.39
CA PHE A 258 2.40 -4.63 2.99
C PHE A 258 1.98 -6.11 2.94
N GLY A 259 2.34 -6.84 1.88
CA GLY A 259 2.20 -8.30 1.85
C GLY A 259 3.00 -8.94 3.00
N GLY A 260 4.23 -8.50 3.24
CA GLY A 260 5.03 -8.94 4.39
C GLY A 260 4.45 -8.55 5.76
N PHE A 261 3.80 -7.39 5.88
CA PHE A 261 3.07 -7.03 7.11
C PHE A 261 1.84 -7.89 7.33
N LEU A 262 1.18 -8.37 6.28
CA LEU A 262 0.05 -9.30 6.40
C LEU A 262 0.48 -10.74 6.70
N ASN A 263 1.74 -11.08 6.42
CA ASN A 263 2.29 -12.38 6.73
C ASN A 263 2.34 -12.60 8.25
N SER A 264 1.65 -13.64 8.71
CA SER A 264 1.54 -13.99 10.14
C SER A 264 2.71 -14.82 10.66
N ASP A 265 3.65 -15.24 9.81
CA ASP A 265 4.80 -16.05 10.22
C ASP A 265 5.80 -15.19 11.00
N MET A 266 6.05 -15.52 12.27
CA MET A 266 6.92 -14.73 13.15
C MET A 266 8.39 -14.78 12.75
N ASP A 267 8.81 -15.83 12.02
CA ASP A 267 10.20 -16.02 11.59
C ASP A 267 10.48 -15.40 10.22
N GLY A 268 9.44 -14.91 9.53
CA GLY A 268 9.55 -14.26 8.24
C GLY A 268 10.27 -12.91 8.29
N LYS A 269 10.95 -12.55 7.20
CA LYS A 269 11.67 -11.27 7.04
C LYS A 269 11.24 -10.54 5.79
N ILE A 270 11.23 -9.21 5.88
CA ILE A 270 10.94 -8.28 4.79
C ILE A 270 12.23 -7.56 4.44
N TYR A 271 12.88 -8.00 3.38
CA TYR A 271 14.08 -7.36 2.86
C TYR A 271 13.71 -6.15 2.03
N VAL A 272 14.37 -5.04 2.33
CA VAL A 272 14.17 -3.73 1.70
C VAL A 272 15.50 -3.21 1.19
N TYR A 273 15.49 -2.64 -0.02
CA TYR A 273 16.67 -2.02 -0.60
C TYR A 273 17.17 -0.87 0.29
N ASP A 274 18.46 -0.88 0.60
CA ASP A 274 19.08 0.06 1.52
C ASP A 274 19.50 1.35 0.81
N ASP A 275 18.61 2.34 0.81
CA ASP A 275 18.97 3.71 0.46
C ASP A 275 18.26 4.75 1.34
N GLU A 276 18.61 6.01 1.15
CA GLU A 276 18.10 7.12 1.96
C GLU A 276 16.56 7.20 1.92
N ILE A 277 15.96 7.00 0.75
CA ILE A 277 14.50 7.12 0.56
C ILE A 277 13.77 5.97 1.28
N GLU A 278 14.23 4.74 1.12
CA GLU A 278 13.61 3.59 1.77
C GLU A 278 13.85 3.63 3.28
N ARG A 279 15.04 4.02 3.74
CA ARG A 279 15.30 4.23 5.18
C ARG A 279 14.39 5.28 5.76
N LYS A 280 14.21 6.43 5.10
CA LYS A 280 13.33 7.50 5.58
C LYS A 280 11.89 7.04 5.74
N ASN A 281 11.40 6.20 4.84
CA ASN A 281 10.01 5.77 4.83
C ASN A 281 9.72 4.54 5.69
N TRP A 282 10.68 3.62 5.83
CA TRP A 282 10.45 2.28 6.37
C TRP A 282 11.26 1.94 7.63
N SER A 283 12.23 2.78 8.03
CA SER A 283 12.94 2.56 9.28
C SER A 283 11.97 2.59 10.46
N ASN A 284 12.10 1.61 11.35
CA ASN A 284 11.28 1.46 12.57
C ASN A 284 9.78 1.24 12.31
N VAL A 285 9.33 1.03 11.07
CA VAL A 285 7.92 0.78 10.76
C VAL A 285 7.47 -0.61 11.24
N HIS A 286 8.33 -1.62 11.10
CA HIS A 286 8.01 -3.00 11.46
C HIS A 286 9.28 -3.81 11.78
N ASP A 287 9.22 -4.72 12.74
CA ASP A 287 10.40 -5.42 13.27
C ASP A 287 10.95 -6.51 12.33
N LYS A 288 10.13 -6.92 11.35
CA LYS A 288 10.54 -7.84 10.28
C LYS A 288 11.36 -7.17 9.17
N ILE A 289 11.45 -5.84 9.14
CA ILE A 289 12.16 -5.13 8.08
C ILE A 289 13.67 -5.25 8.28
N GLU A 290 14.37 -5.67 7.23
CA GLU A 290 15.82 -5.73 7.18
C GLU A 290 16.31 -5.02 5.90
N PHE A 291 17.23 -4.06 6.06
CA PHE A 291 17.78 -3.29 4.94
C PHE A 291 19.04 -3.98 4.41
N ILE A 292 19.11 -4.18 3.09
CA ILE A 292 20.26 -4.79 2.41
C ILE A 292 20.66 -3.91 1.22
N ASN A 293 21.96 -3.64 1.10
CA ASN A 293 22.58 -2.86 0.03
C ASN A 293 23.18 -3.76 -1.05
#